data_AF-A0A7Y4MEZ4-F1
#
_entry.id   AF-A0A7Y4MEZ4-F1
#
_cell.length_a   1.000
_cell.length_b   1.000
_cell.length_c   1.000
_cell.angle_alpha   90.00
_cell.angle_beta   90.00
_cell.angle_gamma   90.00
#
_symmetry.space_group_name_H-M   'P 1'
#
loop_
_entity.id
_entity.type
_entity.pdbx_description
1 polymer ?
#
loop_
_entity_poly.entity_id
_entity_poly.type
_entity_poly.pdbx_seq_one_letter_code
_entity_poly.pdbx_strand_id
1 'polypeptide(L)'
;MSLKQRLYPTQEQQALMVTHAEHARFVYNLGLEQRSMWTKDKRHFEQKINLYTQCRELTELRQELDWLRDGSAVIQQNALRDLDQAFKKFFAGHTRYPRFRSARDLKSGFAIRDLFLRRINRK
;
A
#
# COMPACT_ATOMS: atom_id res chain seq x y z
N MET A 1 -3.26 14.16 18.56
CA MET A 1 -4.70 13.81 18.55
C MET A 1 -5.04 13.21 17.19
N SER A 2 -5.82 12.13 17.14
CA SER A 2 -6.33 11.56 15.90
C SER A 2 -7.81 11.90 15.81
N LEU A 3 -8.26 12.45 14.67
CA LEU A 3 -9.67 12.70 14.40
C LEU A 3 -10.22 11.52 13.59
N LYS A 4 -11.32 10.93 14.05
CA LYS A 4 -12.04 9.88 13.32
C LYS A 4 -13.44 10.37 13.00
N GLN A 5 -13.77 10.41 11.71
CA GLN A 5 -15.07 10.86 11.22
C GLN A 5 -15.67 9.82 10.28
N ARG A 6 -17.00 9.73 10.26
CA ARG A 6 -17.73 8.89 9.29
C ARG A 6 -17.85 9.66 7.98
N LEU A 7 -17.47 9.03 6.88
CA LEU A 7 -17.67 9.56 5.54
C LEU A 7 -19.05 9.15 5.01
N TYR A 8 -19.69 10.02 4.25
CA TYR A 8 -20.94 9.76 3.52
C TYR A 8 -20.70 9.97 2.02
N PRO A 9 -20.04 9.02 1.33
CA PRO A 9 -19.71 9.15 -0.08
C PRO A 9 -20.95 8.99 -0.96
N THR A 10 -20.92 9.59 -2.15
CA THR A 10 -21.85 9.23 -3.24
C THR A 10 -21.56 7.80 -3.73
N GLN A 11 -22.49 7.20 -4.48
CA GLN A 11 -22.28 5.86 -5.04
C GLN A 11 -21.03 5.78 -5.93
N GLU A 12 -20.79 6.80 -6.76
CA GLU A 12 -19.60 6.90 -7.60
C GLU A 12 -18.31 6.97 -6.76
N GLN A 13 -18.30 7.78 -5.70
CA GLN A 13 -17.18 7.88 -4.78
C GLN A 13 -16.91 6.55 -4.08
N GLN A 14 -17.97 5.83 -3.68
CA GLN A 14 -17.82 4.51 -3.07
C GLN A 14 -17.17 3.51 -4.05
N ALA A 15 -17.61 3.48 -5.31
CA ALA A 15 -17.02 2.60 -6.32
C ALA A 15 -15.53 2.90 -6.56
N LEU A 16 -15.17 4.19 -6.62
CA LEU A 16 -13.77 4.61 -6.75
C LEU A 16 -12.93 4.20 -5.53
N MET A 17 -13.46 4.37 -4.31
CA MET A 17 -12.77 3.97 -3.08
C MET A 17 -12.55 2.46 -3.00
N VAL A 18 -13.53 1.65 -3.44
CA VAL A 18 -13.37 0.19 -3.53
C VAL A 18 -12.25 -0.16 -4.50
N THR A 19 -12.25 0.43 -5.70
CA THR A 19 -11.19 0.22 -6.71
C THR A 19 -9.80 0.56 -6.14
N HIS A 20 -9.69 1.68 -5.43
CA HIS A 20 -8.45 2.06 -4.77
C HIS A 20 -8.00 1.09 -3.68
N ALA A 21 -8.93 0.56 -2.88
CA ALA A 21 -8.62 -0.48 -1.89
C ALA A 21 -8.14 -1.78 -2.55
N GLU A 22 -8.71 -2.16 -3.69
CA GLU A 22 -8.29 -3.32 -4.46
C GLU A 22 -6.88 -3.17 -5.03
N HIS A 23 -6.57 -2.00 -5.61
CA HIS A 23 -5.23 -1.70 -6.11
C HIS A 23 -4.20 -1.68 -4.98
N ALA A 24 -4.53 -1.08 -3.83
CA ALA A 24 -3.67 -1.09 -2.65
C ALA A 24 -3.41 -2.51 -2.14
N ARG A 25 -4.44 -3.36 -2.09
CA ARG A 25 -4.33 -4.77 -1.71
C ARG A 25 -3.41 -5.53 -2.66
N PHE A 26 -3.60 -5.36 -3.97
CA PHE A 26 -2.77 -5.99 -4.99
C PHE A 26 -1.29 -5.63 -4.82
N VAL A 27 -0.98 -4.33 -4.76
CA VAL A 27 0.39 -3.83 -4.64
C VAL A 27 1.06 -4.28 -3.34
N TYR A 28 0.33 -4.27 -2.22
CA TYR A 28 0.83 -4.79 -0.95
C TYR A 28 1.21 -6.28 -1.05
N ASN A 29 0.32 -7.09 -1.63
CA ASN A 29 0.50 -8.53 -1.75
C ASN A 29 1.65 -8.89 -2.70
N LEU A 30 1.74 -8.21 -3.85
CA LEU A 30 2.84 -8.36 -4.79
C LEU A 30 4.18 -8.01 -4.12
N GLY A 31 4.24 -6.89 -3.40
CA GLY A 31 5.46 -6.50 -2.69
C GLY A 31 5.85 -7.48 -1.57
N LEU A 32 4.86 -8.09 -0.90
CA LEU A 32 5.10 -9.12 0.11
C LEU A 32 5.66 -10.39 -0.54
N GLU A 33 5.09 -10.81 -1.67
CA GLU A 33 5.56 -11.97 -2.43
C GLU A 33 7.02 -11.80 -2.86
N GLN A 34 7.35 -10.66 -3.48
CA GLN A 34 8.72 -10.33 -3.86
C GLN A 34 9.71 -10.44 -2.69
N ARG A 35 9.39 -9.84 -1.53
CA ARG A 35 10.23 -9.92 -0.33
C ARG A 35 10.29 -11.33 0.27
N SER A 36 9.24 -12.13 0.10
CA SER A 36 9.17 -13.52 0.57
C SER A 36 10.02 -14.46 -0.29
N MET A 37 10.08 -14.21 -1.61
CA MET A 37 10.92 -14.96 -2.55
C MET A 37 12.41 -14.66 -2.41
N TRP A 38 12.77 -13.55 -1.74
CA TRP A 38 14.15 -13.15 -1.45
C TRP A 38 14.71 -13.86 -0.20
N THR A 39 14.61 -15.19 -0.14
CA THR A 39 15.22 -16.02 0.90
C THR A 39 16.72 -16.27 0.65
N LYS A 40 17.41 -16.78 1.68
CA LYS A 40 18.89 -16.85 1.81
C LYS A 40 19.65 -17.33 0.56
N ASP A 41 19.06 -18.21 -0.25
CA ASP A 41 19.71 -18.82 -1.42
C ASP A 41 19.77 -17.87 -2.64
N LYS A 42 18.96 -16.80 -2.65
CA LYS A 42 18.93 -15.79 -3.73
C LYS A 42 19.69 -14.50 -3.40
N ARG A 43 20.50 -14.49 -2.32
CA ARG A 43 21.39 -13.38 -1.96
C ARG A 43 22.42 -13.01 -3.03
N HIS A 44 22.62 -13.88 -4.03
CA HIS A 44 23.48 -13.64 -5.18
C HIS A 44 22.89 -12.68 -6.22
N PHE A 45 21.59 -12.36 -6.15
CA PHE A 45 21.04 -11.25 -6.94
C PHE A 45 21.44 -9.93 -6.28
N GLU A 46 22.20 -9.12 -7.00
CA GLU A 46 22.91 -7.94 -6.49
C GLU A 46 22.03 -6.83 -5.88
N GLN A 47 20.71 -6.88 -6.08
CA GLN A 47 19.82 -5.77 -5.73
C GLN A 47 18.88 -6.07 -4.56
N LYS A 48 19.21 -5.55 -3.38
CA LYS A 48 18.41 -5.69 -2.17
C LYS A 48 17.00 -5.10 -2.35
N ILE A 49 15.97 -5.96 -2.31
CA ILE A 49 14.57 -5.53 -2.32
C ILE A 49 14.26 -4.67 -1.09
N ASN A 50 13.80 -3.43 -1.32
CA ASN A 50 13.40 -2.49 -0.30
C ASN A 50 12.28 -1.56 -0.82
N LEU A 51 11.79 -0.64 0.02
CA LEU A 51 10.71 0.28 -0.37
C LEU A 51 11.01 1.05 -1.66
N TYR A 52 12.23 1.55 -1.84
CA TYR A 52 12.60 2.36 -2.99
C TYR A 52 12.62 1.55 -4.28
N THR A 53 13.18 0.34 -4.25
CA THR A 53 13.21 -0.54 -5.43
C THR A 53 11.79 -0.94 -5.82
N GLN A 54 10.95 -1.30 -4.86
CA GLN A 54 9.56 -1.68 -5.12
C GLN A 54 8.72 -0.50 -5.64
N CYS A 55 8.98 0.74 -5.19
CA CYS A 55 8.32 1.92 -5.75
C CYS A 55 8.76 2.21 -7.20
N ARG A 56 10.01 1.93 -7.55
CA ARG A 56 10.50 2.03 -8.92
C ARG A 56 9.84 0.97 -9.80
N GLU A 57 9.86 -0.29 -9.38
CA GLU A 57 9.20 -1.39 -10.09
C GLU A 57 7.69 -1.15 -10.24
N LEU A 58 7.03 -0.57 -9.23
CA LEU A 58 5.63 -0.16 -9.35
C LEU A 58 5.41 0.87 -10.46
N THR A 59 6.37 1.77 -10.67
CA THR A 59 6.29 2.78 -11.74
C THR A 59 6.38 2.12 -13.11
N GLU A 60 7.26 1.14 -13.27
CA GLU A 60 7.38 0.31 -14.48
C GLU A 60 6.11 -0.53 -14.68
N LEU A 61 5.61 -1.19 -13.64
CA LEU A 61 4.38 -2.00 -13.68
C LEU A 61 3.13 -1.19 -14.05
N ARG A 62 3.03 0.06 -13.59
CA ARG A 62 1.95 0.98 -14.01
C ARG A 62 2.04 1.38 -15.48
N GLN A 63 3.21 1.23 -16.11
CA GLN A 63 3.32 1.43 -17.55
C GLN A 63 2.78 0.23 -18.33
N GLU A 64 2.85 -0.97 -17.77
CA GLU A 64 2.40 -2.21 -18.41
C GLU A 64 0.92 -2.52 -18.16
N LEU A 65 0.39 -2.14 -16.99
CA LEU A 65 -0.96 -2.47 -16.55
C LEU A 65 -1.87 -1.23 -16.53
N ASP A 66 -2.70 -1.07 -17.56
CA ASP A 66 -3.61 0.08 -17.69
C ASP A 66 -4.53 0.24 -16.48
N TRP A 67 -5.15 -0.85 -16.02
CA TRP A 67 -6.03 -0.82 -14.85
C TRP A 67 -5.30 -0.31 -13.58
N LEU A 68 -4.01 -0.63 -13.43
CA LEU A 68 -3.21 -0.15 -12.31
C LEU A 68 -2.82 1.32 -12.51
N ARG A 69 -2.55 1.73 -13.75
CA ARG A 69 -2.27 3.11 -14.15
C ARG A 69 -3.43 4.05 -13.84
N ASP A 70 -4.65 3.62 -14.14
CA ASP A 70 -5.88 4.40 -13.91
C ASP A 70 -6.15 4.64 -12.41
N GLY A 71 -5.57 3.80 -11.55
CA GLY A 71 -5.59 3.98 -10.11
C GLY A 71 -4.66 5.09 -9.58
N SER A 72 -4.90 5.49 -8.32
CA SER A 72 -4.05 6.47 -7.63
C SER A 72 -2.66 5.92 -7.30
N ALA A 73 -1.62 6.51 -7.90
CA ALA A 73 -0.22 6.21 -7.60
C ALA A 73 0.12 6.44 -6.11
N VAL A 74 -0.45 7.48 -5.49
CA VAL A 74 -0.24 7.82 -4.08
C VAL A 74 -0.71 6.69 -3.17
N ILE A 75 -1.88 6.11 -3.47
CA ILE A 75 -2.44 5.01 -2.69
C ILE A 75 -1.58 3.74 -2.84
N GLN A 76 -1.15 3.44 -4.06
CA GLN A 76 -0.32 2.28 -4.35
C GLN A 76 1.07 2.37 -3.67
N GLN A 77 1.71 3.54 -3.73
CA GLN A 77 2.96 3.78 -3.01
C GLN A 77 2.77 3.71 -1.48
N ASN A 78 1.64 4.20 -0.97
CA ASN A 78 1.33 4.08 0.46
C ASN A 78 1.09 2.63 0.90
N ALA A 79 0.60 1.75 0.02
CA ALA A 79 0.52 0.32 0.29
C ALA A 79 1.91 -0.32 0.47
N LEU A 80 2.90 0.08 -0.35
CA LEU A 80 4.29 -0.36 -0.16
C LEU A 80 4.91 0.21 1.12
N ARG A 81 4.58 1.46 1.50
CA ARG A 81 5.00 2.03 2.79
C ARG A 81 4.39 1.27 3.98
N ASP A 82 3.14 0.83 3.88
CA ASP A 82 2.53 -0.02 4.91
C ASP A 82 3.26 -1.35 5.05
N LEU A 83 3.61 -1.97 3.92
CA LEU A 83 4.39 -3.21 3.90
C LEU A 83 5.76 -3.01 4.55
N ASP A 84 6.46 -1.94 4.18
CA ASP A 84 7.76 -1.62 4.75
C ASP A 84 7.70 -1.40 6.26
N GLN A 85 6.67 -0.69 6.73
CA GLN A 85 6.41 -0.50 8.15
C GLN A 85 6.09 -1.82 8.87
N ALA A 86 5.36 -2.73 8.23
CA ALA A 86 5.08 -4.05 8.78
C ALA A 86 6.37 -4.89 8.95
N PHE A 87 7.25 -4.87 7.95
CA PHE A 87 8.58 -5.50 8.05
C PHE A 87 9.45 -4.86 9.12
N LYS A 88 9.50 -3.53 9.23
CA LYS A 88 10.23 -2.85 10.31
C LYS A 88 9.77 -3.31 11.70
N LYS A 89 8.45 -3.43 11.91
CA LYS A 89 7.89 -3.93 13.18
C LYS A 89 8.20 -5.41 13.42
N PHE A 90 8.18 -6.23 12.38
CA PHE A 90 8.56 -7.64 12.45
C PHE A 90 10.03 -7.81 12.86
N PHE A 91 10.96 -7.10 12.20
CA PHE A 91 12.38 -7.15 12.54
C PHE A 91 12.70 -6.56 13.93
N ALA A 92 11.89 -5.60 14.40
CA ALA A 92 11.97 -5.09 15.77
C ALA A 92 11.35 -6.05 16.82
N GLY A 93 10.81 -7.20 16.41
CA GLY A 93 10.22 -8.19 17.32
C GLY A 93 8.83 -7.85 17.85
N HIS A 94 8.18 -6.81 17.33
CA HIS A 94 6.87 -6.35 17.83
C HIS A 94 5.67 -7.09 17.20
N THR A 95 5.83 -7.65 16.00
CA THR A 95 4.74 -8.29 15.25
C THR A 95 5.22 -9.58 14.59
N ARG A 96 4.27 -10.45 14.24
CA ARG A 96 4.54 -11.63 13.39
C ARG A 96 4.90 -11.20 11.96
N TYR A 97 5.39 -12.16 11.17
CA TYR A 97 5.69 -11.95 9.76
C TYR A 97 4.46 -11.38 9.01
N PRO A 98 4.64 -10.38 8.13
CA PRO A 98 3.54 -9.81 7.35
C PRO A 98 2.79 -10.87 6.54
N ARG A 99 1.46 -10.74 6.41
CA ARG A 99 0.62 -11.70 5.69
C ARG A 99 -0.08 -11.02 4.53
N PHE A 100 -0.46 -11.80 3.52
CA PHE A 100 -1.30 -11.33 2.42
C PHE A 100 -2.59 -10.71 2.96
N ARG A 101 -2.95 -9.56 2.40
CA ARG A 101 -4.23 -8.89 2.65
C ARG A 101 -5.34 -9.61 1.88
N SER A 102 -6.46 -9.85 2.57
CA SER A 102 -7.65 -10.48 2.00
C SER A 102 -8.69 -9.43 1.62
N ALA A 103 -9.45 -9.70 0.56
CA ALA A 103 -10.62 -8.90 0.18
C ALA A 103 -11.70 -8.86 1.27
N ARG A 104 -11.80 -9.91 2.08
CA ARG A 104 -12.81 -10.05 3.14
C ARG A 104 -12.41 -9.31 4.42
N ASP A 105 -11.17 -8.82 4.50
CA ASP A 105 -10.71 -8.12 5.70
C ASP A 105 -11.22 -6.67 5.68
N LEU A 106 -12.26 -6.42 6.46
CA LEU A 106 -12.88 -5.10 6.65
C LEU A 106 -11.90 -4.06 7.24
N LYS A 107 -10.75 -4.50 7.77
CA LYS A 107 -9.69 -3.61 8.28
C LYS A 107 -8.66 -3.23 7.21
N SER A 108 -8.67 -3.92 6.06
CA SER A 108 -7.74 -3.66 4.95
C SER A 108 -8.23 -2.48 4.11
N GLY A 109 -7.94 -1.27 4.60
CA GLY A 109 -8.13 -0.03 3.85
C GLY A 109 -6.87 0.44 3.10
N PHE A 110 -6.93 1.66 2.58
CA PHE A 110 -5.78 2.39 2.05
C PHE A 110 -5.48 3.64 2.89
N ALA A 111 -4.24 4.10 2.82
CA ALA A 111 -3.79 5.31 3.49
C ALA A 111 -3.36 6.37 2.46
N ILE A 112 -3.65 7.62 2.76
CA ILE A 112 -3.10 8.78 2.06
C ILE A 112 -2.38 9.60 3.12
N ARG A 113 -1.04 9.65 3.03
CA ARG A 113 -0.18 10.31 4.03
C ARG A 113 0.18 11.74 3.65
N ASP A 114 0.30 11.99 2.36
CA ASP A 114 0.81 13.24 1.82
C ASP A 114 -0.36 14.18 1.49
N LEU A 115 -1.16 14.51 2.53
CA LEU A 115 -2.33 15.39 2.43
C LEU A 115 -2.05 16.74 3.05
N PHE A 116 -2.26 17.80 2.28
CA PHE A 116 -2.31 19.16 2.80
C PHE A 116 -3.73 19.47 3.26
N LEU A 117 -3.95 19.47 4.57
CA LEU A 117 -5.22 19.87 5.16
C LEU A 117 -5.22 21.39 5.35
N ARG A 118 -6.09 22.10 4.62
CA ARG A 118 -6.39 23.49 4.88
C ARG A 118 -7.67 23.59 5.69
N ARG A 119 -7.61 24.26 6.84
CA ARG A 119 -8.81 24.57 7.62
C ARG A 119 -9.62 25.63 6.87
N ILE A 120 -10.82 25.26 6.43
CA ILE A 120 -11.71 26.17 5.67
C ILE A 120 -12.49 27.08 6.62
N ASN A 121 -12.90 26.59 7.80
CA ASN A 121 -13.62 27.39 8.79
C ASN A 121 -13.06 27.22 10.21
N ARG A 122 -13.06 28.33 10.97
CA ARG A 122 -12.74 28.37 12.40
C ARG A 122 -14.04 28.24 13.20
N LYS A 123 -14.62 27.04 13.21
CA LYS A 123 -15.39 26.59 14.38
C LYS A 123 -14.53 25.58 15.11
#